data_AF-A0A8K0K6G1-F1
#
_entry.id   AF-A0A8K0K6G1-F1
#
_cell.length_a   1.000
_cell.length_b   1.000
_cell.length_c   1.000
_cell.angle_alpha   90.00
_cell.angle_beta   90.00
_cell.angle_gamma   90.00
#
_symmetry.space_group_name_H-M   'P 1'
#
loop_
_entity.id
_entity.type
_entity.pdbx_description
1 polymer ?
#
loop_
_entity_poly.entity_id
_entity_poly.type
_entity_poly.pdbx_seq_one_letter_code
_entity_poly.pdbx_strand_id
1 'polypeptide(L)'
;MWRIQWLRRFIRRRMKPIPIDRAQLWEQRLSIAYMFFAWNAFGIVCYMMYTGRSDWAKYHGLKDEMDDHLTPAQQWARTLNIQNARIVRVSGLTVQPDESDAEK
;
A
#
# COMPACT_ATOMS: atom_id res chain seq x y z
N MET A 1 -18.89 -1.60 13.58
CA MET A 1 -17.50 -1.79 14.06
C MET A 1 -17.26 -3.29 14.27
N TRP A 2 -16.68 -3.99 13.29
CA TRP A 2 -16.51 -5.44 13.28
C TRP A 2 -15.49 -5.86 14.35
N ARG A 3 -16.00 -6.11 15.56
CA ARG A 3 -15.19 -6.54 16.70
C ARG A 3 -14.93 -8.02 16.52
N ILE A 4 -13.72 -8.39 16.11
CA ILE A 4 -13.28 -9.78 15.89
C ILE A 4 -13.38 -10.57 17.20
N GLN A 5 -14.58 -11.08 17.52
CA GLN A 5 -14.86 -11.68 18.82
C GLN A 5 -14.16 -13.03 18.97
N TRP A 6 -14.00 -13.78 17.87
CA TRP A 6 -13.27 -15.05 17.88
C TRP A 6 -11.81 -14.82 18.27
N LEU A 7 -11.16 -13.78 17.74
CA LEU A 7 -9.75 -13.50 18.00
C LEU A 7 -9.54 -13.16 19.47
N ARG A 8 -10.40 -12.31 20.02
CA ARG A 8 -10.40 -11.97 21.45
C ARG A 8 -10.61 -13.21 22.33
N ARG A 9 -11.51 -14.12 21.91
CA ARG A 9 -11.79 -15.38 22.62
C ARG A 9 -10.64 -16.37 22.50
N PHE A 10 -9.97 -16.43 21.36
CA PHE A 10 -8.80 -17.27 21.11
C PHE A 10 -7.59 -16.81 21.93
N ILE A 11 -7.30 -15.50 21.90
CA ILE A 11 -6.23 -14.88 22.71
C ILE A 11 -6.45 -15.18 24.19
N ARG A 12 -7.69 -14.99 24.70
CA ARG A 12 -8.00 -15.22 26.12
C ARG A 12 -7.96 -16.70 26.52
N ARG A 13 -8.18 -17.63 25.59
CA ARG A 13 -8.06 -19.08 25.82
C ARG A 13 -6.60 -19.56 25.81
N ARG A 14 -5.72 -18.93 25.03
CA ARG A 14 -4.31 -19.33 24.91
C ARG A 14 -3.35 -18.55 25.81
N MET A 15 -3.61 -17.27 26.09
CA MET A 15 -2.75 -16.47 26.96
C MET A 15 -3.23 -16.54 28.41
N LYS A 16 -2.33 -16.94 29.30
CA LYS A 16 -2.51 -16.78 30.74
C LYS A 16 -2.42 -15.29 31.09
N PRO A 17 -3.17 -14.81 32.11
CA PRO A 17 -3.05 -13.43 32.56
C PRO A 17 -1.60 -13.13 32.93
N ILE A 18 -1.05 -12.06 32.36
CA ILE A 18 0.35 -11.67 32.56
C ILE A 18 0.42 -10.86 33.86
N PRO A 19 1.28 -11.22 34.83
CA PRO A 19 1.50 -10.42 36.02
C PRO A 19 2.09 -9.05 35.65
N ILE A 20 1.69 -8.01 36.38
CA ILE A 20 1.97 -6.58 36.05
C ILE A 20 3.47 -6.34 35.82
N ASP A 21 4.33 -6.89 36.67
CA ASP A 21 5.78 -6.72 36.59
C ASP A 21 6.37 -7.28 35.28
N ARG A 22 5.79 -8.38 34.77
CA ARG A 22 6.21 -8.97 33.50
C ARG A 22 5.67 -8.19 32.31
N ALA A 23 4.48 -7.60 32.44
CA ALA A 23 3.86 -6.84 31.35
C ALA A 23 4.71 -5.63 30.96
N GLN A 24 5.19 -4.85 31.94
CA GLN A 24 6.03 -3.67 31.68
C GLN A 24 7.35 -4.02 30.99
N LEU A 25 8.01 -5.10 31.41
CA LEU A 25 9.25 -5.56 30.78
C LEU A 25 9.04 -5.99 29.33
N TRP A 26 7.94 -6.69 29.04
CA TRP A 26 7.62 -7.14 27.69
C TRP A 26 7.19 -5.98 26.79
N GLU A 27 6.48 -4.98 27.33
CA GLU A 27 6.13 -3.76 26.62
C GLU A 27 7.39 -3.01 26.14
N GLN A 28 8.35 -2.76 27.04
CA GLN A 28 9.60 -2.09 26.67
C GLN A 28 10.39 -2.86 25.60
N ARG A 29 10.49 -4.18 25.74
CA ARG A 29 11.20 -5.02 24.77
C ARG A 29 10.53 -5.00 23.40
N LEU A 30 9.19 -5.08 23.36
CA LEU A 30 8.43 -5.01 22.12
C LEU A 30 8.54 -3.63 21.48
N SER A 31 8.56 -2.54 22.26
CA SER A 31 8.77 -1.19 21.72
C SER A 31 10.14 -1.02 21.09
N ILE A 32 11.21 -1.52 21.73
CA ILE A 32 12.57 -1.48 21.17
C ILE A 32 12.66 -2.32 19.90
N ALA A 33 12.10 -3.54 19.92
CA ALA A 33 12.05 -4.39 18.73
C ALA A 33 11.28 -3.71 17.60
N TYR A 34 10.11 -3.14 17.90
CA TYR A 34 9.30 -2.40 16.95
C TYR A 34 10.07 -1.23 16.35
N MET A 35 10.74 -0.42 17.17
CA MET A 35 11.56 0.69 16.70
C MET A 35 12.66 0.21 15.75
N PHE A 36 13.36 -0.88 16.08
CA PHE A 36 14.40 -1.43 15.23
C PHE A 36 13.85 -1.92 13.88
N PHE A 37 12.76 -2.69 13.88
CA PHE A 37 12.13 -3.16 12.65
C PHE A 37 11.57 -2.02 11.82
N ALA A 38 10.90 -1.04 12.44
CA ALA A 38 10.36 0.13 11.78
C ALA A 38 11.47 0.97 11.13
N TRP A 39 12.60 1.15 11.83
CA TRP A 39 13.75 1.87 11.31
C TRP A 39 14.38 1.17 10.09
N ASN A 40 14.52 -0.16 10.15
CA ASN A 40 15.01 -0.94 9.02
C ASN A 40 14.05 -0.88 7.83
N ALA A 41 12.74 -1.04 8.08
CA ALA A 41 11.72 -0.93 7.03
C ALA A 41 11.71 0.48 6.40
N PHE A 42 11.85 1.52 7.21
CA PHE A 42 11.96 2.90 6.75
C PHE A 42 13.17 3.10 5.83
N GLY A 43 14.34 2.60 6.24
CA GLY A 43 15.55 2.65 5.41
C GLY A 43 15.38 1.93 4.06
N ILE A 44 14.73 0.76 4.05
CA ILE A 44 14.41 0.04 2.82
C ILE A 44 13.49 0.87 1.91
N VAL A 45 12.44 1.47 2.46
CA VAL A 45 11.52 2.33 1.70
C VAL A 45 12.24 3.54 1.11
N CYS A 46 13.09 4.21 1.89
CA CYS A 46 13.91 5.32 1.40
C CYS A 46 14.86 4.89 0.28
N TYR A 47 15.48 3.72 0.41
CA TYR A 47 16.35 3.16 -0.62
C TYR A 47 15.59 2.82 -1.91
N MET A 48 14.39 2.23 -1.79
CA MET A 48 13.50 1.97 -2.93
C MET A 48 13.06 3.25 -3.64
N MET A 49 12.78 4.31 -2.87
CA MET A 49 12.45 5.63 -3.40
C MET A 49 13.63 6.23 -4.17
N TYR A 50 14.85 6.15 -3.62
CA TYR A 50 16.06 6.67 -4.26
C TYR A 50 16.43 5.91 -5.55
N THR A 51 16.25 4.60 -5.57
CA THR A 51 16.55 3.76 -6.74
C THR A 51 15.48 3.82 -7.83
N GLY A 52 14.42 4.63 -7.67
CA GLY A 52 13.33 4.72 -8.63
C GLY A 52 12.47 3.45 -8.72
N ARG A 53 12.64 2.51 -7.79
CA ARG A 53 11.90 1.24 -7.68
C ARG A 53 10.68 1.37 -6.77
N SER A 54 10.14 2.57 -6.62
CA SER A 54 8.88 2.78 -5.89
C SER A 54 7.71 2.05 -6.55
N ASP A 55 7.79 1.79 -7.86
CA ASP A 55 6.81 0.98 -8.59
C ASP A 55 7.21 -0.51 -8.59
N TRP A 56 6.79 -1.22 -7.54
CA TRP A 56 7.04 -2.65 -7.34
C TRP A 56 6.50 -3.52 -8.50
N ALA A 57 5.43 -3.08 -9.16
CA ALA A 57 4.81 -3.80 -10.27
C ALA A 57 5.69 -3.82 -11.53
N LYS A 58 6.40 -2.72 -11.82
CA LYS A 58 7.38 -2.66 -12.92
C LYS A 58 8.56 -3.60 -12.66
N TYR A 59 9.06 -3.63 -11.43
CA TYR A 59 10.24 -4.42 -11.07
C TYR A 59 10.02 -5.94 -11.23
N HIS A 60 8.79 -6.41 -11.02
CA HIS A 60 8.43 -7.82 -11.16
C HIS A 60 7.90 -8.20 -12.56
N GLY A 61 7.98 -7.30 -13.54
CA GLY A 61 7.55 -7.57 -14.92
C GLY A 61 6.04 -7.81 -15.07
N LEU A 62 5.23 -7.37 -14.10
CA LEU A 62 3.77 -7.45 -14.13
C LEU A 62 3.13 -6.33 -14.96
N LYS A 63 3.94 -5.37 -15.42
CA LYS A 63 3.54 -4.22 -16.21
C LYS A 63 4.33 -4.24 -17.52
N ASP A 64 3.62 -4.24 -18.64
CA ASP A 64 4.22 -4.16 -19.98
C ASP A 64 4.75 -2.73 -20.21
N GLU A 65 5.81 -2.55 -21.01
CA GLU A 65 6.43 -1.23 -21.26
C GLU A 65 5.42 -0.22 -21.85
N MET A 66 4.40 -0.74 -22.56
CA MET A 66 3.28 0.03 -23.12
C MET A 66 2.32 0.60 -22.05
N ASP A 67 2.18 -0.05 -20.89
CA ASP A 67 1.29 0.39 -19.81
C ASP A 67 1.92 1.47 -18.94
N ASP A 68 3.20 1.76 -19.16
CA ASP A 68 3.96 2.65 -18.32
C ASP A 68 3.67 4.13 -18.53
N HIS A 69 3.21 4.44 -19.74
CA HIS A 69 2.76 5.77 -20.14
C HIS A 69 1.27 6.00 -19.88
N LEU A 70 0.52 4.95 -19.50
CA LEU A 70 -0.90 5.06 -19.25
C LEU A 70 -1.19 5.54 -17.84
N THR A 71 -2.12 6.48 -17.74
CA THR A 71 -2.67 6.85 -16.44
C THR A 71 -3.45 5.68 -15.85
N PRO A 72 -3.57 5.58 -14.51
CA PRO A 72 -4.38 4.53 -13.89
C PRO A 72 -5.80 4.47 -14.45
N ALA A 73 -6.39 5.64 -14.77
CA ALA A 73 -7.72 5.72 -15.39
C ALA A 73 -7.76 5.10 -16.80
N GLN A 74 -6.72 5.30 -17.62
CA GLN A 74 -6.60 4.67 -18.93
C GLN A 74 -6.40 3.15 -18.81
N GLN A 75 -5.61 2.69 -17.82
CA GLN A 75 -5.44 1.26 -17.55
C GLN A 75 -6.79 0.61 -17.17
N TRP A 76 -7.57 1.26 -16.29
CA TRP A 76 -8.91 0.77 -15.95
C TRP A 76 -9.86 0.76 -17.14
N ALA A 77 -9.86 1.80 -17.99
CA ALA A 77 -10.67 1.84 -19.20
C ALA A 77 -10.36 0.68 -20.16
N ARG A 78 -9.07 0.31 -20.30
CA ARG A 78 -8.64 -0.87 -21.06
C ARG A 78 -9.12 -2.18 -20.45
N THR A 79 -8.96 -2.36 -19.12
CA THR A 79 -9.44 -3.57 -18.43
C THR A 79 -10.95 -3.77 -18.56
N LEU A 80 -11.70 -2.68 -18.66
CA LEU A 80 -13.16 -2.68 -18.81
C LEU A 80 -13.62 -2.69 -20.28
N ASN A 81 -12.69 -2.71 -21.24
CA ASN A 81 -12.93 -2.68 -22.68
C ASN A 81 -13.82 -1.51 -23.15
N ILE A 82 -13.67 -0.33 -22.52
CA ILE A 82 -14.44 0.88 -22.83
C ILE A 82 -13.67 1.69 -23.87
N GLN A 83 -14.15 1.71 -25.11
CA GLN A 83 -13.43 2.29 -26.26
C GLN A 83 -13.44 3.82 -26.30
N ASN A 84 -14.39 4.49 -25.61
CA ASN A 84 -14.55 5.96 -25.61
C ASN A 84 -14.78 6.50 -24.19
N ALA A 85 -13.81 6.30 -23.28
CA ALA A 85 -13.89 6.83 -21.93
C ALA A 85 -13.35 8.27 -21.88
N ARG A 86 -14.18 9.23 -21.46
CA ARG A 86 -13.71 10.59 -21.17
C ARG A 86 -12.96 10.60 -19.83
N ILE A 87 -11.64 10.77 -19.89
CA ILE A 87 -10.79 10.77 -18.70
C ILE A 87 -10.48 12.22 -18.33
N VAL A 88 -10.88 12.61 -17.11
CA VAL A 88 -10.62 13.94 -16.58
C VAL A 88 -9.70 13.80 -15.38
N ARG A 89 -8.51 14.41 -15.46
CA ARG A 89 -7.55 14.42 -14.37
C ARG A 89 -7.69 15.72 -13.59
N VAL A 90 -8.06 15.60 -12.32
CA VAL A 90 -8.07 16.75 -11.41
C VAL A 90 -6.77 16.72 -10.62
N SER A 91 -5.93 17.75 -10.79
CA SER A 91 -4.68 17.90 -10.03
C SER A 91 -4.70 19.24 -9.30
N GLY A 92 -4.86 19.19 -7.97
CA GLY A 92 -5.00 20.39 -7.14
C GLY A 92 -6.30 21.16 -7.45
N LEU A 93 -6.17 22.40 -7.92
CA LEU A 93 -7.28 23.28 -8.33
C LEU A 93 -7.44 23.37 -9.86
N THR A 94 -6.62 22.64 -10.62
CA THR A 94 -6.63 22.67 -12.08
C THR A 94 -7.21 21.36 -12.60
N VAL A 95 -8.28 21.47 -13.38
CA VAL A 95 -8.85 20.35 -14.14
C VAL A 95 -8.11 20.30 -15.47
N GLN A 96 -7.33 19.25 -15.69
CA GLN A 96 -6.74 18.97 -16.99
C GLN A 96 -7.57 17.86 -17.65
N PRO A 97 -8.25 18.13 -18.77
CA PRO A 97 -8.76 17.05 -19.60
C PRO A 97 -7.55 16.28 -20.16
N ASP A 98 -7.45 14.99 -19.82
CA ASP A 98 -6.50 14.11 -20.51
C ASP A 98 -7.16 13.77 -21.84
N GLU A 99 -6.84 14.54 -22.88
CA GLU A 99 -7.23 14.27 -24.27
C GLU A 99 -6.41 13.09 -24.80
N SER A 100 -6.67 11.91 -24.26
CA SER A 100 -6.53 10.68 -25.04
C SER A 100 -7.91 10.33 -25.57
N ASP A 101 -8.36 11.09 -26.57
CA ASP A 101 -9.23 10.51 -27.56
C ASP A 101 -8.47 9.28 -28.09
N ALA A 102 -8.98 8.09 -27.80
CA ALA A 102 -8.48 6.86 -28.39
C ALA A 102 -8.82 6.92 -29.89
N GLU A 103 -8.07 7.72 -30.63
CA GLU A 103 -8.29 7.94 -32.04
C GLU A 103 -7.64 6.79 -32.83
N LYS A 104 -8.52 5.90 -33.29
CA LYS A 104 -8.44 4.92 -34.39
C LYS A 104 -7.32 3.87 -34.39
#